data_AF-A0A520CAZ1-F1
#
_entry.id   AF-A0A520CAZ1-F1
#
_cell.length_a   1.000
_cell.length_b   1.000
_cell.length_c   1.000
_cell.angle_alpha   90.00
_cell.angle_beta   90.00
_cell.angle_gamma   90.00
#
_symmetry.space_group_name_H-M   'P 1'
#
loop_
_entity.id
_entity.type
_entity.pdbx_description
1 polymer ?
#
loop_
_entity_poly.entity_id
_entity_poly.type
_entity_poly.pdbx_seq_one_letter_code
_entity_poly.pdbx_strand_id
1 'polypeptide(L)'
;MDALVKGTSISVAGSEKAKALQAALAQIEKQFGKGTIMRLGEGEALEDIQVVSTGSLGLDIALGVGGLPRGRVIEIYGPESSGKTTLTLQVIAEMQKQAGTCAFVDAEHALDVQYAQMLGVNLSDLLISQPDTGEQALEIVDSLVRSGAVDLIVVDSVAALTPKAEIEGEMGDSLPGLQARLMSQA
;
A
#
# COMPACT_ATOMS: atom_id res chain seq x y z
N MET A 1 2.54 20.05 52.78
CA MET A 1 2.75 20.44 51.38
C MET A 1 3.73 19.42 50.84
N ASP A 2 3.35 18.35 50.13
CA ASP A 2 2.24 18.21 49.19
C ASP A 2 1.52 16.88 49.30
N ALA A 3 0.23 16.93 48.96
CA ALA A 3 -0.75 15.89 49.15
C ALA A 3 -0.70 14.82 48.05
N LEU A 4 -0.94 13.58 48.48
CA LEU A 4 -1.33 12.43 47.69
C LEU A 4 -2.54 12.74 46.80
N VAL A 5 -2.38 12.67 45.48
CA VAL A 5 -3.50 12.62 44.54
C VAL A 5 -3.79 11.14 44.24
N LYS A 6 -4.76 10.58 44.97
CA LYS A 6 -5.42 9.34 44.61
C LYS A 6 -6.21 9.59 43.32
N GLY A 7 -5.82 8.92 42.23
CA GLY A 7 -6.57 8.90 40.98
C GLY A 7 -7.95 8.28 41.20
N THR A 8 -8.98 9.11 41.08
CA THR A 8 -10.39 8.72 41.21
C THR A 8 -10.77 7.84 40.02
N SER A 9 -11.10 6.58 40.30
CA SER A 9 -11.79 5.67 39.39
C SER A 9 -13.18 6.24 39.06
N ILE A 10 -13.36 6.80 37.87
CA ILE A 10 -14.68 7.21 37.38
C ILE A 10 -15.27 6.06 36.56
N SER A 11 -15.94 5.14 37.25
CA SER A 11 -16.89 4.21 36.64
C SER A 11 -18.25 4.90 36.51
N VAL A 12 -18.60 5.41 35.33
CA VAL A 12 -19.98 5.86 35.01
C VAL A 12 -20.59 4.92 33.98
N ALA A 13 -20.79 3.66 34.39
CA ALA A 13 -21.69 2.76 33.69
C ALA A 13 -23.13 3.27 33.90
N GLY A 14 -23.69 3.96 32.90
CA GLY A 14 -25.13 4.31 32.88
C GLY A 14 -25.53 5.77 32.60
N SER A 15 -24.65 6.64 32.08
CA SER A 15 -25.09 8.00 31.71
C SER A 15 -25.92 8.03 30.41
N GLU A 16 -26.88 8.94 30.28
CA GLU A 16 -27.64 9.19 29.04
C GLU A 16 -26.75 9.40 27.81
N LYS A 17 -25.54 9.94 28.01
CA LYS A 17 -24.52 10.05 26.95
C LYS A 17 -24.06 8.69 26.42
N ALA A 18 -23.96 7.67 27.27
CA ALA A 18 -23.58 6.32 26.85
C ALA A 18 -24.68 5.65 26.03
N LYS A 19 -25.95 5.84 26.39
CA LYS A 19 -27.09 5.36 25.59
C LYS A 19 -27.18 6.06 24.23
N ALA A 20 -27.02 7.38 24.22
CA ALA A 20 -27.02 8.17 22.99
C ALA A 20 -25.87 7.76 22.06
N LEU A 21 -24.67 7.53 22.62
CA LEU A 21 -23.52 7.01 21.87
C LEU A 21 -23.82 5.63 21.28
N GLN A 22 -24.39 4.71 22.07
CA GLN A 22 -24.70 3.35 21.60
C GLN A 22 -25.77 3.35 20.50
N ALA A 23 -26.79 4.22 20.60
CA ALA A 23 -27.79 4.40 19.55
C ALA A 23 -27.18 4.95 18.26
N ALA A 24 -26.28 5.93 18.36
CA ALA A 24 -25.56 6.48 17.20
C ALA A 24 -24.67 5.42 16.53
N LEU A 25 -23.92 4.64 17.31
CA LEU A 25 -23.08 3.54 16.81
C LEU A 25 -23.93 2.50 16.06
N ALA A 26 -25.06 2.07 16.63
CA ALA A 26 -25.96 1.12 15.99
C ALA A 26 -26.61 1.67 14.70
N GLN A 27 -26.90 2.97 14.66
CA GLN A 27 -27.44 3.62 13.46
C GLN A 27 -26.40 3.67 12.34
N ILE A 28 -25.14 4.00 12.67
CA ILE A 28 -24.02 4.00 11.71
C ILE A 28 -23.82 2.59 11.16
N GLU A 29 -23.76 1.57 12.02
CA GLU A 29 -23.58 0.18 11.58
C GLU A 29 -24.74 -0.31 10.69
N LYS A 30 -25.98 0.09 10.98
CA LYS A 30 -27.14 -0.23 10.13
C LYS A 30 -27.09 0.46 8.77
N GLN A 31 -26.58 1.69 8.71
CA GLN A 31 -26.54 2.47 7.46
C GLN A 31 -25.37 2.07 6.56
N PHE A 32 -24.21 1.74 7.13
CA PHE A 32 -22.96 1.57 6.38
C PHE A 32 -22.38 0.15 6.44
N GLY A 33 -22.94 -0.74 7.27
CA GLY A 33 -22.53 -2.13 7.40
C GLY A 33 -21.73 -2.41 8.68
N LYS A 34 -21.62 -3.70 9.01
CA LYS A 34 -20.86 -4.19 10.17
C LYS A 34 -19.38 -3.80 10.07
N GLY A 35 -18.79 -3.39 11.18
CA GLY A 35 -17.37 -3.02 11.24
C GLY A 35 -17.05 -1.59 10.79
N THR A 36 -18.05 -0.79 10.36
CA THR A 36 -17.83 0.61 9.95
C THR A 36 -17.34 1.50 11.11
N ILE A 37 -17.75 1.16 12.35
CA ILE A 37 -17.31 1.88 13.54
C ILE A 37 -17.17 0.90 14.71
N MET A 38 -15.98 0.87 15.32
CA MET A 38 -15.64 -0.05 16.40
C MET A 38 -14.82 0.69 17.45
N ARG A 39 -14.89 0.23 18.70
CA ARG A 39 -13.96 0.70 19.73
C ARG A 39 -12.61 0.04 19.47
N LEU A 40 -11.56 0.85 19.38
CA LEU A 40 -10.21 0.41 19.03
C LEU A 40 -9.66 -0.72 19.94
N GLY A 41 -10.14 -0.82 21.18
CA GLY A 41 -9.74 -1.84 22.15
C GLY A 41 -10.74 -2.99 22.37
N GLU A 42 -11.89 -3.00 21.68
CA GLU A 42 -12.89 -4.08 21.76
C GLU A 42 -12.91 -4.95 20.49
N GLY A 43 -11.93 -4.76 19.59
CA GLY A 43 -11.65 -5.68 18.48
C GLY A 43 -10.83 -6.88 18.95
N GLU A 44 -10.77 -7.92 18.12
CA GLU A 44 -9.84 -9.04 18.26
C GLU A 44 -8.42 -8.52 18.54
N ALA A 45 -7.63 -9.27 19.32
CA ALA A 45 -6.25 -8.93 19.63
C ALA A 45 -5.58 -8.40 18.36
N LEU A 46 -5.01 -7.18 18.40
CA LEU A 46 -4.34 -6.50 17.28
C LEU A 46 -3.73 -7.57 16.37
N GLU A 47 -4.38 -7.87 15.23
CA GLU A 47 -3.87 -8.89 14.34
C GLU A 47 -2.43 -8.49 14.00
N ASP A 48 -1.49 -9.42 14.20
CA ASP A 48 -0.10 -9.17 13.87
C ASP A 48 -0.05 -8.67 12.42
N ILE A 49 0.49 -7.47 12.24
CA ILE A 49 0.59 -6.84 10.92
C ILE A 49 1.39 -7.79 10.05
N GLN A 50 0.75 -8.36 9.03
CA GLN A 50 1.45 -9.22 8.09
C GLN A 50 2.48 -8.38 7.33
N VAL A 51 3.71 -8.89 7.25
CA VAL A 51 4.83 -8.20 6.60
C VAL A 51 5.55 -9.12 5.61
N VAL A 52 6.19 -8.52 4.61
CA VAL A 52 7.16 -9.18 3.73
C VAL A 52 8.55 -8.58 3.96
N SER A 53 9.58 -9.41 4.04
CA SER A 53 10.96 -8.92 4.18
C SER A 53 11.37 -8.08 2.98
N THR A 54 12.20 -7.07 3.23
CA THR A 54 12.81 -6.26 2.17
C THR A 54 13.98 -6.96 1.47
N GLY A 55 14.40 -8.14 1.95
CA GLY A 55 15.65 -8.79 1.57
C GLY A 55 16.88 -8.17 2.27
N SER A 56 16.69 -7.11 3.05
CA SER A 56 17.74 -6.43 3.81
C SER A 56 17.42 -6.45 5.29
N LEU A 57 18.16 -7.25 6.06
CA LEU A 57 18.00 -7.35 7.51
C LEU A 57 18.07 -5.97 8.21
N GLY A 58 18.98 -5.09 7.75
CA GLY A 58 19.13 -3.76 8.32
C GLY A 58 17.89 -2.89 8.11
N LEU A 59 17.25 -3.00 6.94
CA LEU A 59 16.05 -2.25 6.63
C LEU A 59 14.82 -2.81 7.37
N ASP A 60 14.70 -4.14 7.44
CA ASP A 60 13.62 -4.81 8.19
C ASP A 60 13.62 -4.42 9.68
N ILE A 61 14.82 -4.34 10.28
CA ILE A 61 14.99 -3.85 11.65
C ILE A 61 14.61 -2.37 11.75
N ALA A 62 15.06 -1.54 10.81
CA ALA A 62 14.79 -0.11 10.82
C ALA A 62 13.29 0.23 10.67
N LEU A 63 12.52 -0.60 9.96
CA LEU A 63 11.07 -0.47 9.82
C LEU A 63 10.31 -0.80 11.12
N GLY A 64 10.93 -1.48 12.07
CA GLY A 64 10.36 -1.80 13.40
C GLY A 64 9.30 -2.89 13.40
N VAL A 65 8.66 -3.16 12.26
CA VAL A 65 7.67 -4.24 12.07
C VAL A 65 8.27 -5.47 11.38
N GLY A 66 9.57 -5.44 11.03
CA GLY A 66 10.27 -6.59 10.43
C GLY A 66 10.11 -6.73 8.91
N GLY A 67 9.58 -5.71 8.23
CA GLY A 67 9.42 -5.72 6.78
C GLY A 67 8.39 -4.71 6.29
N LEU A 68 7.95 -4.87 5.04
CA LEU A 68 6.92 -4.05 4.42
C LEU A 68 5.52 -4.57 4.79
N PRO A 69 4.62 -3.74 5.34
CA PRO A 69 3.29 -4.17 5.75
C PRO A 69 2.39 -4.48 4.54
N ARG A 70 1.68 -5.61 4.60
CA ARG A 70 0.73 -6.04 3.57
C ARG A 70 -0.56 -5.19 3.60
N GLY A 71 -1.20 -5.04 2.44
CA GLY A 71 -2.43 -4.26 2.30
C GLY A 71 -2.24 -2.74 2.46
N ARG A 72 -1.01 -2.25 2.26
CA ARG A 72 -0.65 -0.84 2.37
C ARG A 72 0.07 -0.38 1.10
N VAL A 73 -0.04 0.91 0.80
CA VAL A 73 0.76 1.56 -0.23
C VAL A 73 2.09 2.00 0.38
N ILE A 74 3.19 1.72 -0.32
CA ILE A 74 4.55 2.04 0.10
C ILE A 74 5.21 2.80 -1.06
N GLU A 75 5.87 3.91 -0.73
CA GLU A 75 6.62 4.71 -1.70
C GLU A 75 8.13 4.55 -1.45
N ILE A 76 8.86 4.19 -2.51
CA ILE A 76 10.32 4.13 -2.52
C ILE A 76 10.82 5.15 -3.54
N TYR A 77 11.42 6.24 -3.06
CA TYR A 77 11.95 7.30 -3.90
C TYR A 77 13.44 7.51 -3.66
N GLY A 78 14.11 8.13 -4.62
CA GLY A 78 15.54 8.39 -4.56
C GLY A 78 16.15 8.69 -5.94
N PRO A 79 17.42 9.12 -5.98
CA PRO A 79 18.12 9.41 -7.22
C PRO A 79 18.11 8.25 -8.22
N GLU A 80 18.34 8.55 -9.50
CA GLU A 80 18.63 7.51 -10.48
C GLU A 80 19.80 6.63 -10.00
N SER A 81 19.74 5.33 -10.28
CA SER A 81 20.75 4.36 -9.87
C SER A 81 20.97 4.22 -8.34
N SER A 82 20.06 4.74 -7.50
CA SER A 82 20.12 4.55 -6.04
C SER A 82 19.70 3.14 -5.56
N GLY A 83 19.33 2.24 -6.47
CA GLY A 83 18.92 0.87 -6.16
C GLY A 83 17.43 0.66 -5.90
N LYS A 84 16.54 1.59 -6.32
CA LYS A 84 15.07 1.47 -6.15
C LYS A 84 14.54 0.16 -6.74
N THR A 85 14.76 -0.06 -8.04
CA THR A 85 14.34 -1.26 -8.76
C THR A 85 15.01 -2.52 -8.21
N THR A 86 16.29 -2.43 -7.81
CA THR A 86 16.96 -3.56 -7.14
C THR A 86 16.25 -3.95 -5.84
N LEU A 87 15.86 -2.98 -5.01
CA LEU A 87 15.15 -3.24 -3.76
C LEU A 87 13.75 -3.83 -4.02
N THR A 88 13.00 -3.31 -5.00
CA THR A 88 11.68 -3.85 -5.33
C THR A 88 11.75 -5.28 -5.85
N LEU A 89 12.76 -5.61 -6.67
CA LEU A 89 13.00 -6.98 -7.13
C LEU A 89 13.39 -7.93 -5.98
N GLN A 90 14.15 -7.47 -4.99
CA GLN A 90 14.43 -8.26 -3.78
C GLN A 90 13.16 -8.54 -2.97
N VAL A 91 12.30 -7.53 -2.77
CA VAL A 91 11.01 -7.70 -2.10
C VAL A 91 10.12 -8.71 -2.85
N ILE A 92 10.10 -8.64 -4.19
CA ILE A 92 9.37 -9.62 -5.02
C ILE A 92 9.90 -11.04 -4.78
N ALA A 93 11.23 -11.23 -4.79
CA ALA A 93 11.83 -12.53 -4.52
C ALA A 93 11.47 -13.04 -3.12
N GLU A 94 11.47 -12.18 -2.09
CA GLU A 94 11.04 -12.55 -0.74
C GLU A 94 9.54 -12.91 -0.65
N MET A 95 8.67 -12.21 -1.38
CA MET A 95 7.25 -12.55 -1.45
C MET A 95 7.02 -13.91 -2.14
N GLN A 96 7.72 -14.16 -3.25
CA GLN A 96 7.61 -15.42 -3.98
C GLN A 96 8.10 -16.62 -3.16
N LYS A 97 9.11 -16.45 -2.30
CA LYS A 97 9.54 -17.50 -1.34
C LYS A 97 8.44 -17.88 -0.35
N GLN A 98 7.51 -16.98 -0.08
CA GLN A 98 6.33 -17.22 0.75
C GLN A 98 5.13 -17.74 -0.04
N ALA A 99 5.36 -18.18 -1.29
CA ALA A 99 4.34 -18.59 -2.25
C ALA A 99 3.32 -17.48 -2.60
N GLY A 100 3.71 -16.21 -2.42
CA GLY A 100 2.91 -15.06 -2.83
C GLY A 100 3.01 -14.80 -4.34
N THR A 101 1.91 -14.33 -4.92
CA THR A 101 1.81 -13.91 -6.32
C THR A 101 2.22 -12.45 -6.44
N CYS A 102 3.13 -12.15 -7.36
CA CYS A 102 3.67 -10.81 -7.58
C CYS A 102 3.30 -10.28 -8.98
N ALA A 103 3.08 -8.97 -9.07
CA ALA A 103 2.93 -8.27 -10.34
C ALA A 103 3.90 -7.09 -10.42
N PHE A 104 4.43 -6.85 -11.62
CA PHE A 104 5.32 -5.74 -11.95
C PHE A 104 4.72 -4.94 -13.10
N VAL A 105 4.37 -3.68 -12.82
CA VAL A 105 3.91 -2.71 -13.80
C VAL A 105 5.12 -1.87 -14.20
N ASP A 106 5.72 -2.23 -15.32
CA ASP A 106 6.90 -1.58 -15.91
C ASP A 106 6.45 -0.44 -16.82
N ALA A 107 6.23 0.73 -16.24
CA ALA A 107 5.93 1.97 -16.98
C ALA A 107 7.20 2.60 -17.60
N GLU A 108 8.39 2.32 -17.06
CA GLU A 108 9.66 2.80 -17.61
C GLU A 108 10.18 1.97 -18.79
N HIS A 109 9.62 0.78 -19.02
CA HIS A 109 10.03 -0.16 -20.07
C HIS A 109 11.52 -0.54 -19.94
N ALA A 110 12.01 -0.62 -18.70
CA ALA A 110 13.44 -0.70 -18.38
C ALA A 110 13.83 -1.95 -17.57
N LEU A 111 12.90 -2.88 -17.36
CA LEU A 111 13.16 -4.08 -16.55
C LEU A 111 14.15 -5.04 -17.26
N ASP A 112 15.30 -5.26 -16.63
CA ASP A 112 16.24 -6.31 -17.03
C ASP A 112 15.84 -7.66 -16.42
N VAL A 113 15.30 -8.54 -17.27
CA VAL A 113 14.84 -9.88 -16.93
C VAL A 113 15.98 -10.77 -16.41
N GLN A 114 17.19 -10.66 -16.97
CA GLN A 114 18.33 -11.47 -16.53
C GLN A 114 18.77 -11.04 -15.14
N TYR A 115 18.85 -9.74 -14.90
CA TYR A 115 19.19 -9.21 -13.59
C TYR A 115 18.15 -9.60 -12.52
N ALA A 116 16.85 -9.49 -12.83
CA ALA A 116 15.78 -9.95 -11.93
C ALA A 116 15.94 -11.43 -11.55
N GLN A 117 16.26 -12.30 -12.51
CA GLN A 117 16.52 -13.71 -12.24
C GLN A 117 17.74 -13.91 -11.33
N MET A 118 18.82 -13.17 -11.54
CA MET A 118 20.01 -13.23 -10.69
C MET A 118 19.74 -12.77 -9.26
N LEU A 119 18.78 -11.85 -9.07
CA LEU A 119 18.30 -11.41 -7.77
C LEU A 119 17.37 -12.42 -7.08
N GLY A 120 17.03 -13.54 -7.73
CA GLY A 120 16.22 -14.62 -7.16
C GLY A 120 14.73 -14.51 -7.44
N VAL A 121 14.31 -13.62 -8.36
CA VAL A 121 12.93 -13.55 -8.81
C VAL A 121 12.59 -14.77 -9.66
N ASN A 122 11.49 -15.45 -9.34
CA ASN A 122 10.93 -16.47 -10.20
C ASN A 122 10.14 -15.82 -11.34
N LEU A 123 10.76 -15.78 -12.52
CA LEU A 123 10.20 -15.15 -13.71
C LEU A 123 8.98 -15.89 -14.28
N SER A 124 8.84 -17.21 -14.06
CA SER A 124 7.68 -17.95 -14.58
C SER A 124 6.37 -17.55 -13.91
N ASP A 125 6.47 -17.06 -12.68
CA ASP A 125 5.33 -16.79 -11.80
C ASP A 125 5.16 -15.28 -11.55
N LEU A 126 5.98 -14.44 -12.20
CA LEU A 126 5.87 -12.99 -12.12
C LEU A 126 4.92 -12.48 -13.22
N LEU A 127 3.84 -11.82 -12.81
CA LEU A 127 2.98 -11.09 -13.74
C LEU A 127 3.68 -9.80 -14.17
N ILE A 128 3.74 -9.52 -15.47
CA ILE A 128 4.31 -8.29 -16.01
C ILE A 128 3.29 -7.54 -16.86
N SER A 129 3.27 -6.22 -16.72
CA SER A 129 2.49 -5.32 -17.56
C SER A 129 3.35 -4.15 -18.00
N GLN A 130 3.32 -3.83 -19.28
CA GLN A 130 3.94 -2.64 -19.87
C GLN A 130 2.83 -1.76 -20.45
N PRO A 131 2.24 -0.87 -19.63
CA PRO A 131 1.13 -0.02 -20.06
C PRO A 131 1.62 1.09 -21.01
N ASP A 132 0.71 1.53 -21.87
CA ASP A 132 0.89 2.65 -22.79
C ASP A 132 0.61 4.00 -22.12
N THR A 133 -0.30 4.04 -21.12
CA THR A 133 -0.68 5.29 -20.42
C THR A 133 -0.75 5.11 -18.91
N GLY A 134 -0.65 6.22 -18.17
CA GLY A 134 -0.79 6.24 -16.71
C GLY A 134 -2.17 5.76 -16.24
N GLU A 135 -3.24 6.13 -16.93
CA GLU A 135 -4.60 5.63 -16.65
C GLU A 135 -4.67 4.10 -16.75
N GLN A 136 -4.15 3.55 -17.85
CA GLN A 136 -4.14 2.11 -18.08
C GLN A 136 -3.35 1.38 -16.98
N ALA A 137 -2.19 1.91 -16.60
CA ALA A 137 -1.38 1.36 -15.52
C ALA A 137 -2.18 1.25 -14.21
N LEU A 138 -2.88 2.32 -13.84
CA LEU A 138 -3.66 2.38 -12.60
C LEU A 138 -4.90 1.49 -12.65
N GLU A 139 -5.60 1.40 -13.79
CA GLU A 139 -6.72 0.48 -13.99
C GLU A 139 -6.29 -0.99 -13.83
N ILE A 140 -5.09 -1.33 -14.31
CA ILE A 140 -4.49 -2.65 -14.14
C ILE A 140 -4.22 -2.91 -12.66
N VAL A 141 -3.54 -2.00 -11.96
CA VAL A 141 -3.25 -2.11 -10.52
C VAL A 141 -4.55 -2.33 -9.74
N ASP A 142 -5.55 -1.49 -9.98
CA ASP A 142 -6.85 -1.53 -9.30
C ASP A 142 -7.60 -2.86 -9.57
N SER A 143 -7.54 -3.37 -10.80
CA SER A 143 -8.10 -4.67 -11.16
C SER A 143 -7.39 -5.84 -10.46
N LEU A 144 -6.06 -5.78 -10.36
CA LEU A 144 -5.26 -6.79 -9.65
C LEU A 144 -5.55 -6.78 -8.15
N VAL A 145 -5.64 -5.60 -7.53
CA VAL A 145 -6.00 -5.45 -6.10
C VAL A 145 -7.41 -6.02 -5.84
N ARG A 146 -8.40 -5.66 -6.65
CA ARG A 146 -9.78 -6.16 -6.49
C ARG A 146 -9.92 -7.66 -6.68
N SER A 147 -9.05 -8.27 -7.48
CA SER A 147 -9.08 -9.73 -7.69
C SER A 147 -8.79 -10.51 -6.39
N GLY A 148 -8.06 -9.90 -5.45
CA GLY A 148 -7.57 -10.56 -4.24
C GLY A 148 -6.55 -11.68 -4.50
N ALA A 149 -6.09 -11.86 -5.74
CA ALA A 149 -5.21 -12.95 -6.14
C ALA A 149 -3.72 -12.55 -6.19
N VAL A 150 -3.40 -11.27 -6.01
CA VAL A 150 -2.03 -10.74 -6.05
C VAL A 150 -1.64 -10.22 -4.67
N ASP A 151 -0.51 -10.69 -4.16
CA ASP A 151 -0.02 -10.38 -2.82
C ASP A 151 0.89 -9.15 -2.78
N LEU A 152 1.57 -8.84 -3.89
CA LEU A 152 2.46 -7.69 -4.06
C LEU A 152 2.38 -7.14 -5.48
N ILE A 153 2.20 -5.82 -5.61
CA ILE A 153 2.23 -5.11 -6.89
C ILE A 153 3.30 -4.03 -6.80
N VAL A 154 4.23 -4.01 -7.77
CA VAL A 154 5.23 -2.96 -7.93
C VAL A 154 4.88 -2.14 -9.17
N VAL A 155 4.97 -0.81 -9.06
CA VAL A 155 4.79 0.12 -10.18
C VAL A 155 6.11 0.88 -10.36
N ASP A 156 6.81 0.63 -11.47
CA ASP A 156 8.09 1.25 -11.80
C ASP A 156 7.96 2.03 -13.12
N SER A 157 7.77 3.34 -13.11
CA SER A 157 7.73 4.26 -11.98
C SER A 157 6.60 5.28 -12.10
N VAL A 158 6.29 5.97 -11.00
CA VAL A 158 5.26 7.02 -10.97
C VAL A 158 5.56 8.15 -11.97
N ALA A 159 6.84 8.47 -12.19
CA ALA A 159 7.25 9.52 -13.12
C ALA A 159 6.88 9.17 -14.57
N ALA A 160 6.86 7.88 -14.91
CA ALA A 160 6.51 7.37 -16.23
C ALA A 160 5.00 7.11 -16.40
N LEU A 161 4.16 7.41 -15.41
CA LEU A 161 2.69 7.34 -15.52
C LEU A 161 2.15 8.56 -16.28
N THR A 162 2.53 8.66 -17.55
CA THR A 162 2.15 9.78 -18.42
C THR A 162 0.67 9.69 -18.79
N PRO A 163 -0.13 10.73 -18.50
CA PRO A 163 -1.54 10.76 -18.85
C PRO A 163 -1.74 10.67 -20.37
N LYS A 164 -2.82 10.02 -20.80
CA LYS A 164 -3.15 9.86 -22.23
C LYS A 164 -3.15 11.19 -23.00
N ALA A 165 -3.70 12.25 -22.41
CA ALA A 165 -3.78 13.56 -23.06
C ALA A 165 -2.41 14.22 -23.25
N GLU A 166 -1.40 13.84 -22.47
CA GLU A 166 -0.01 14.31 -22.65
C GLU A 166 0.70 13.51 -23.76
N ILE A 167 0.40 12.21 -23.89
CA ILE A 167 0.94 11.35 -24.96
C ILE A 167 0.38 11.74 -26.34
N GLU A 168 -0.92 12.08 -26.41
CA GLU A 168 -1.59 12.50 -27.64
C GLU A 168 -1.35 13.97 -27.99
N GLY A 169 -0.81 14.76 -27.06
CA GLY A 169 -0.51 16.18 -27.23
C GLY A 169 0.78 16.45 -28.00
N GLU A 170 1.08 17.73 -28.23
CA GLU A 170 2.35 18.14 -28.83
C GLU A 170 3.41 18.43 -27.76
N MET A 171 4.68 18.16 -28.08
CA MET A 171 5.78 18.46 -27.16
C MET A 171 5.84 19.98 -26.89
N GLY A 172 5.66 20.36 -25.63
CA GLY A 172 5.60 21.75 -25.19
C GLY A 172 4.20 22.23 -24.81
N ASP A 173 3.17 21.41 -25.01
CA ASP A 173 1.83 21.69 -24.51
C ASP A 173 1.80 21.77 -22.98
N SER A 174 1.13 22.80 -22.48
CA SER A 174 1.01 23.04 -21.04
C SER A 174 -0.28 22.41 -20.51
N LEU A 175 -0.15 21.29 -19.81
CA LEU A 175 -1.24 20.58 -19.14
C LEU A 175 -1.03 20.58 -17.61
N PRO A 176 -1.13 21.75 -16.94
CA PRO A 176 -0.74 21.88 -15.54
C PRO A 176 -1.54 20.93 -14.63
N GLY A 177 -0.81 20.19 -13.80
CA GLY A 177 -1.37 19.32 -12.76
C GLY A 177 -2.15 18.12 -13.28
N LEU A 178 -1.93 17.67 -14.51
CA LEU A 178 -2.63 16.50 -15.06
C LEU A 178 -2.23 15.21 -14.32
N GLN A 179 -0.94 14.96 -14.15
CA GLN A 179 -0.43 13.80 -13.41
C GLN A 179 -0.88 13.79 -11.93
N ALA A 180 -0.92 14.95 -11.28
CA ALA A 180 -1.42 15.06 -9.90
C ALA A 180 -2.91 14.70 -9.77
N ARG A 181 -3.73 15.11 -10.76
CA ARG A 181 -5.15 14.74 -10.81
C ARG A 181 -5.34 13.26 -11.08
N LEU A 182 -4.54 12.68 -11.97
CA LEU A 182 -4.53 11.24 -12.24
C LEU A 182 -4.25 10.45 -10.96
N MET A 183 -3.18 10.81 -10.23
CA MET A 183 -2.82 10.15 -8.97
C MET A 183 -3.86 10.35 -7.85
N SER A 184 -4.62 11.45 -7.86
CA SER A 184 -5.67 11.69 -6.86
C SER A 184 -6.95 10.88 -7.11
N GLN A 185 -7.13 10.36 -8.33
CA GLN A 185 -8.27 9.50 -8.70
C GLN A 185 -7.95 8.00 -8.52
N ALA A 186 -6.68 7.67 -8.32
CA ALA A 186 -6.16 6.32 -8.12
C ALA A 186 -6.41 5.78 -6.70
#